data_AF-A0A969PFB5-F1
#
_entry.id   AF-A0A969PFB5-F1
#
_cell.length_a   1.000
_cell.length_b   1.000
_cell.length_c   1.000
_cell.angle_alpha   90.00
_cell.angle_beta   90.00
_cell.angle_gamma   90.00
#
_symmetry.space_group_name_H-M   'P 1'
#
loop_
_entity.id
_entity.type
_entity.pdbx_description
1 polymer ?
#
loop_
_entity_poly.entity_id
_entity_poly.type
_entity_poly.pdbx_seq_one_letter_code
_entity_poly.pdbx_strand_id
1 'polypeptide(L)'
;MSIRFTHAAPKKIDAIAICNSQQAEFLCRFIPASCPLERDIKLGDRAIAHIPSLCKLNPFYEQLVRLRFRAQCYLSEHTYKNYLA
;
A
#
# COMPACT_ATOMS: atom_id res chain seq x y z
N MET A 1 -28.90 12.64 -25.76
CA MET A 1 -28.80 11.19 -25.55
C MET A 1 -27.85 10.98 -24.36
N SER A 2 -28.41 10.91 -23.15
CA SER A 2 -27.65 10.91 -21.90
C SER A 2 -27.03 9.54 -21.66
N ILE A 3 -25.71 9.45 -21.74
CA ILE A 3 -24.99 8.24 -21.35
C ILE A 3 -24.89 8.27 -19.83
N ARG A 4 -25.59 7.35 -19.18
CA ARG A 4 -25.57 7.19 -17.72
C ARG A 4 -24.16 6.80 -17.28
N PHE A 5 -23.52 7.66 -16.49
CA PHE A 5 -22.37 7.30 -15.67
C PHE A 5 -22.86 6.37 -14.55
N THR A 6 -22.88 5.07 -14.78
CA THR A 6 -23.26 4.11 -13.74
C THR A 6 -22.13 3.14 -13.44
N HIS A 7 -21.70 3.19 -12.17
CA HIS A 7 -20.90 2.24 -11.40
C HIS A 7 -19.38 2.24 -11.60
N ALA A 8 -18.70 3.13 -10.86
CA ALA A 8 -17.37 2.84 -10.33
C ALA A 8 -17.48 1.61 -9.40
N ALA A 9 -17.32 0.41 -9.96
CA ALA A 9 -17.18 -0.80 -9.16
C ALA A 9 -16.00 -0.62 -8.21
N PRO A 10 -16.14 -0.91 -6.90
CA PRO A 10 -15.01 -0.86 -5.99
C PRO A 10 -13.93 -1.79 -6.54
N LYS A 11 -12.76 -1.22 -6.84
CA LYS A 11 -11.63 -2.01 -7.29
C LYS A 11 -11.33 -3.04 -6.18
N LYS A 12 -11.28 -4.33 -6.52
CA LYS A 12 -11.37 -5.48 -5.60
C LYS A 12 -10.47 -5.40 -4.35
N ILE A 13 -9.37 -4.66 -4.39
CA ILE A 13 -8.40 -4.53 -3.30
C ILE A 13 -8.90 -3.56 -2.21
N ASP A 14 -9.59 -2.47 -2.58
CA ASP A 14 -10.14 -1.52 -1.61
C ASP A 14 -11.19 -2.17 -0.68
N ALA A 15 -11.90 -3.19 -1.19
CA ALA A 15 -12.92 -3.93 -0.45
C ALA A 15 -12.36 -4.87 0.63
N ILE A 16 -11.04 -5.07 0.70
CA ILE A 16 -10.42 -5.94 1.70
C ILE A 16 -10.60 -5.31 3.09
N ALA A 17 -11.29 -6.02 3.99
CA ALA A 17 -11.41 -5.66 5.39
C ALA A 17 -10.24 -6.24 6.21
N ILE A 18 -9.81 -5.49 7.23
CA ILE A 18 -8.73 -5.89 8.14
C ILE A 18 -9.38 -6.21 9.48
N CYS A 19 -9.40 -7.50 9.82
CA CYS A 19 -10.22 -8.01 10.92
C CYS A 19 -9.39 -8.40 12.15
N ASN A 20 -8.08 -8.57 12.00
CA ASN A 20 -7.20 -8.97 13.10
C ASN A 20 -5.77 -8.46 12.89
N SER A 21 -5.00 -8.43 13.98
CA SER A 21 -3.65 -7.88 14.03
C SER A 21 -2.67 -8.70 13.18
N GLN A 22 -2.76 -10.04 13.19
CA GLN A 22 -1.87 -10.88 12.37
C GLN A 22 -2.04 -10.63 10.86
N GLN A 23 -3.28 -10.45 10.40
CA GLN A 23 -3.58 -10.08 9.02
C GLN A 23 -2.98 -8.71 8.69
N ALA A 24 -3.12 -7.75 9.59
CA ALA A 24 -2.57 -6.41 9.39
C ALA A 24 -1.02 -6.42 9.35
N GLU A 25 -0.36 -7.21 10.21
CA GLU A 25 1.08 -7.42 10.19
C GLU A 25 1.53 -8.08 8.89
N PHE A 26 0.82 -9.11 8.45
CA PHE A 26 1.09 -9.80 7.19
C PHE A 26 1.00 -8.82 6.00
N LEU A 27 -0.06 -8.00 5.94
CA LEU A 27 -0.22 -6.98 4.90
C LEU A 27 0.92 -5.95 4.95
N CYS A 28 1.30 -5.48 6.14
CA CYS A 28 2.43 -4.57 6.34
C CYS A 28 3.80 -5.21 6.03
N ARG A 29 3.92 -6.53 6.04
CA ARG A 29 5.16 -7.22 5.67
C ARG A 29 5.22 -7.49 4.17
N PHE A 30 4.08 -7.81 3.57
CA PHE A 30 3.99 -8.23 2.18
C PHE A 30 3.88 -7.05 1.19
N ILE A 31 3.14 -6.01 1.55
CA ILE A 31 3.01 -4.80 0.72
C ILE A 31 4.15 -3.86 1.09
N PRO A 32 5.12 -3.57 0.22
CA PRO A 32 6.27 -2.74 0.60
C PRO A 32 5.86 -1.29 0.87
N ALA A 33 6.56 -0.62 1.79
CA ALA A 33 6.33 0.80 2.13
C ALA A 33 6.74 1.75 1.00
N SER A 34 7.74 1.33 0.23
CA SER A 34 8.27 2.05 -0.91
C SER A 34 8.08 1.23 -2.16
N CYS A 35 8.16 1.89 -3.31
CA CYS A 35 8.06 1.20 -4.58
C CYS A 35 9.32 0.38 -4.86
N PRO A 36 9.22 -0.94 -5.12
CA PRO A 36 10.39 -1.79 -5.32
C PRO A 36 11.18 -1.46 -6.59
N LEU A 37 10.56 -0.70 -7.51
CA LEU A 37 11.17 -0.26 -8.76
C LEU A 37 11.88 1.08 -8.65
N GLU A 38 11.48 1.93 -7.70
CA GLU A 38 12.22 3.18 -7.46
C GLU A 38 13.47 2.85 -6.65
N ARG A 39 14.63 2.96 -7.29
CA ARG A 39 15.91 2.67 -6.65
C ARG A 39 17.05 3.31 -7.41
N ASP A 40 18.07 3.71 -6.66
CA ASP A 40 19.34 4.13 -7.24
C ASP A 40 20.23 2.92 -7.52
N ILE A 41 20.75 2.85 -8.75
CA ILE A 41 21.84 1.95 -9.10
C ILE A 41 23.13 2.67 -8.73
N LYS A 42 23.87 2.12 -7.78
CA LYS A 42 25.15 2.67 -7.30
C LYS A 42 26.31 1.77 -7.72
N LEU A 43 27.43 2.37 -8.11
CA LEU A 43 28.72 1.70 -8.32
C LEU A 43 29.71 2.30 -7.32
N GLY A 44 30.00 1.56 -6.25
CA GLY A 44 30.70 2.10 -5.08
C GLY A 44 29.87 3.17 -4.37
N ASP A 45 30.50 4.29 -4.01
CA ASP A 45 29.85 5.44 -3.35
C ASP A 45 29.09 6.38 -4.29
N ARG A 46 29.07 6.12 -5.61
CA ARG A 46 28.44 7.01 -6.60
C ARG A 46 27.21 6.36 -7.24
N ALA A 47 26.09 7.09 -7.26
CA ALA A 47 24.90 6.72 -8.02
C ALA A 47 25.18 6.91 -9.52
N ILE A 48 25.00 5.84 -10.31
CA ILE A 48 25.22 5.84 -11.76
C ILE A 48 23.92 6.00 -12.56
N ALA A 49 22.78 5.56 -11.99
CA ALA A 49 21.48 5.73 -12.60
C ALA A 49 20.40 5.71 -11.52
N HIS A 50 19.38 6.55 -11.69
CA HIS A 50 18.19 6.58 -10.85
C HIS A 50 17.04 5.91 -11.62
N ILE A 51 16.47 4.82 -11.09
CA ILE A 51 15.25 4.24 -11.64
C ILE A 51 14.08 5.03 -11.05
N PRO A 52 13.29 5.76 -11.87
CA PRO A 52 12.19 6.56 -11.38
C PRO A 52 11.05 5.70 -10.83
N SER A 53 10.11 6.35 -10.15
CA SER A 53 8.93 5.73 -9.56
C SER A 53 7.95 5.21 -10.63
N LEU A 54 8.20 4.00 -11.14
CA LEU A 54 7.32 3.30 -12.08
C LEU A 54 6.06 2.72 -11.40
N CYS A 55 5.80 3.13 -10.17
CA CYS A 55 4.76 2.62 -9.28
C CYS A 55 3.37 3.02 -9.77
N LYS A 56 3.26 4.20 -10.41
CA LYS A 56 2.03 4.64 -11.09
C LYS A 56 1.66 3.83 -12.33
N LEU A 57 2.60 3.06 -12.90
CA LEU A 57 2.31 2.16 -14.03
C LEU A 57 1.54 0.91 -13.60
N ASN A 58 1.66 0.49 -12.33
CA ASN A 58 0.85 -0.62 -11.82
C ASN A 58 -0.57 -0.11 -11.50
N PRO A 59 -1.62 -0.56 -12.21
CA PRO A 59 -2.99 -0.07 -12.05
C PRO A 59 -3.59 -0.34 -10.64
N PHE A 60 -2.93 -1.15 -9.83
CA PHE A 60 -3.31 -1.51 -8.46
C PHE A 60 -2.47 -0.86 -7.37
N TYR A 61 -1.42 -0.09 -7.70
CA TYR A 61 -0.48 0.46 -6.71
C TYR A 61 -1.15 1.32 -5.65
N GLU A 62 -1.95 2.30 -6.05
CA GLU A 62 -2.68 3.19 -5.13
C GLU A 62 -3.55 2.43 -4.12
N GLN A 63 -4.15 1.32 -4.57
CA GLN A 63 -5.02 0.50 -3.73
C GLN A 63 -4.19 -0.31 -2.73
N LEU A 64 -3.03 -0.83 -3.14
CA LEU A 64 -2.12 -1.55 -2.26
C LEU A 64 -1.52 -0.63 -1.19
N VAL A 65 -1.09 0.58 -1.58
CA VAL A 65 -0.60 1.60 -0.64
C VAL A 65 -1.69 1.96 0.37
N ARG A 66 -2.93 2.17 -0.09
CA ARG A 66 -4.05 2.44 0.80
C ARG A 66 -4.37 1.27 1.72
N LEU A 67 -4.31 0.04 1.23
CA LEU A 67 -4.50 -1.17 2.04
C LEU A 67 -3.42 -1.28 3.13
N ARG A 68 -2.16 -1.02 2.78
CA ARG A 68 -1.05 -0.97 3.74
C ARG A 68 -1.30 0.09 4.81
N PHE A 69 -1.68 1.30 4.42
CA PHE A 69 -1.96 2.38 5.37
C PHE A 69 -3.06 1.98 6.36
N ARG A 70 -4.16 1.41 5.87
CA ARG A 70 -5.25 0.90 6.73
C ARG A 70 -4.75 -0.18 7.69
N ALA A 71 -3.85 -1.07 7.25
CA ALA A 71 -3.24 -2.09 8.10
C ALA A 71 -2.38 -1.48 9.21
N GLN A 72 -1.59 -0.46 8.89
CA GLN A 72 -0.78 0.27 9.88
C GLN A 72 -1.66 0.99 10.92
N CYS A 73 -2.75 1.62 10.49
CA CYS A 73 -3.71 2.25 11.40
C CYS A 73 -4.33 1.21 12.34
N TYR A 74 -4.78 0.07 11.82
CA TYR A 74 -5.35 -1.00 12.62
C TYR A 74 -4.38 -1.48 13.71
N LEU A 75 -3.11 -1.72 13.35
CA LEU A 75 -2.09 -2.13 14.32
C LEU A 75 -1.84 -1.06 15.38
N SER A 76 -1.73 0.20 14.96
CA SER A 76 -1.49 1.31 15.88
C SER A 76 -2.62 1.46 16.90
N GLU A 77 -3.87 1.35 16.46
CA GLU A 77 -5.05 1.40 17.32
C GLU A 77 -5.11 0.19 18.27
N HIS A 78 -4.79 -1.01 17.76
CA HIS A 78 -4.81 -2.23 18.56
C HIS A 78 -3.71 -2.21 19.63
N THR A 79 -2.51 -1.77 19.26
CA THR A 79 -1.40 -1.57 20.19
C THR A 79 -1.72 -0.51 21.24
N TYR A 80 -2.34 0.61 20.86
CA TYR A 80 -2.77 1.64 21.81
C TYR A 80 -3.80 1.12 22.82
N LYS A 81 -4.80 0.35 22.37
CA LYS A 81 -5.76 -0.29 23.28
C LYS A 81 -5.10 -1.24 24.27
N ASN A 82 -4.05 -1.94 23.86
CA ASN A 82 -3.28 -2.82 24.75
C ASN A 82 -2.45 -2.06 25.79
N TYR A 83 -2.05 -0.80 25.53
CA TYR A 83 -1.35 0.04 26.52
C TYR A 83 -2.31 0.70 27.54
N LEU A 84 -3.60 0.80 27.21
CA LEU A 84 -4.62 1.36 28.09
C LEU A 84 -5.40 0.31 28.90
N ALA A 85 -5.12 -0.97 28.69
CA ALA A 85 -5.72 -2.11 29.39
C ALA A 85 -4.73 -2.66 30.42
#